data_AF-A0A110B4S7-F1
#
_entry.id   AF-A0A110B4S7-F1
#
_cell.length_a   1.000
_cell.length_b   1.000
_cell.length_c   1.000
_cell.angle_alpha   90.00
_cell.angle_beta   90.00
_cell.angle_gamma   90.00
#
_symmetry.space_group_name_H-M   'P 1'
#
loop_
_entity.id
_entity.type
_entity.pdbx_description
1 polymer ?
#
loop_
_entity_poly.entity_id
_entity_poly.type
_entity_poly.pdbx_seq_one_letter_code
_entity_poly.pdbx_strand_id
1 'polypeptide(L)'
;MEDNVPDKKKSAPPRHNYRLIIEERDTGWEVIFFDTEGRVQHISRSDNEIGALRSAYFMAHYYHYDRDVLIRTRHGDKMLDIENLMRNRRPQR
;
A
#
# COMPACT_ATOMS: atom_id res chain seq x y z
N MET A 1 -33.37 12.42 25.29
CA MET A 1 -32.31 11.84 26.15
C MET A 1 -31.41 11.04 25.25
N GLU A 2 -30.12 11.22 25.46
CA GLU A 2 -29.06 11.17 24.46
C GLU A 2 -28.79 9.82 23.80
N ASP A 3 -28.30 9.98 22.57
CA ASP A 3 -27.48 9.13 21.74
C ASP A 3 -26.67 8.03 22.44
N ASN A 4 -26.65 6.84 21.83
CA ASN A 4 -25.46 6.01 21.84
C ASN A 4 -25.40 5.16 20.57
N VAL A 5 -24.90 5.78 19.50
CA VAL A 5 -24.43 5.08 18.30
C VAL A 5 -23.02 4.54 18.64
N PRO A 6 -22.80 3.21 18.65
CA PRO A 6 -21.46 2.70 18.89
C PRO A 6 -20.59 2.95 17.66
N ASP A 7 -19.61 3.82 17.87
CA ASP A 7 -18.29 3.90 17.25
C ASP A 7 -18.13 3.17 15.89
N LYS A 8 -18.13 3.96 14.82
CA LYS A 8 -17.56 3.56 13.53
C LYS A 8 -16.07 3.27 13.74
N LYS A 9 -15.74 2.03 14.14
CA LYS A 9 -14.43 1.47 13.86
C LYS A 9 -14.22 1.65 12.36
N LYS A 10 -13.31 2.56 12.01
CA LYS A 10 -12.78 2.78 10.67
C LYS A 10 -12.09 1.47 10.26
N SER A 11 -12.88 0.47 9.89
CA SER A 11 -12.39 -0.78 9.35
C SER A 11 -11.59 -0.40 8.12
N ALA A 12 -10.30 -0.72 8.14
CA ALA A 12 -9.44 -0.56 6.97
C ALA A 12 -10.19 -1.08 5.74
N PRO A 13 -10.21 -0.34 4.63
CA PRO A 13 -10.97 -0.74 3.46
C PRO A 13 -10.60 -2.18 3.08
N PRO A 14 -11.59 -2.99 2.65
CA PRO A 14 -11.37 -4.40 2.33
C PRO A 14 -10.22 -4.53 1.33
N ARG A 15 -9.39 -5.56 1.51
CA ARG A 15 -8.19 -5.86 0.69
C ARG A 15 -8.44 -5.78 -0.82
N HIS A 16 -9.67 -6.02 -1.24
CA HIS A 16 -10.10 -6.09 -2.64
C HIS A 16 -10.23 -4.73 -3.35
N ASN A 17 -10.12 -3.59 -2.66
CA ASN A 17 -10.14 -2.28 -3.33
C ASN A 17 -8.77 -1.83 -3.87
N TYR A 18 -7.68 -2.45 -3.42
CA TYR A 18 -6.32 -2.04 -3.80
C TYR A 18 -5.62 -3.18 -4.51
N ARG A 19 -5.25 -2.95 -5.77
CA ARG A 19 -4.49 -3.93 -6.54
C ARG A 19 -3.00 -3.92 -6.19
N LEU A 20 -2.51 -2.89 -5.52
CA LEU A 20 -1.13 -2.81 -5.05
C LEU A 20 -1.12 -2.53 -3.54
N ILE A 21 -0.51 -3.44 -2.78
CA ILE A 21 -0.40 -3.37 -1.33
C ILE A 21 1.07 -3.48 -0.94
N ILE A 22 1.50 -2.62 -0.03
CA ILE A 22 2.79 -2.71 0.67
C ILE A 22 2.49 -3.09 2.11
N GLU A 23 3.09 -4.15 2.63
CA GLU A 23 2.81 -4.66 3.97
C GLU A 23 4.10 -4.87 4.74
N GLU A 24 4.19 -4.22 5.89
CA GLU A 24 5.24 -4.45 6.87
C GLU A 24 5.01 -5.82 7.54
N ARG A 25 6.08 -6.61 7.61
CA ARG A 25 6.15 -7.91 8.28
C ARG A 25 7.19 -7.85 9.40
N ASP A 26 7.19 -8.86 10.26
CA ASP A 26 8.21 -8.98 11.31
C ASP A 26 9.63 -9.05 10.74
N THR A 27 9.78 -9.69 9.57
CA THR A 27 11.07 -9.94 8.92
C THR A 27 11.40 -8.97 7.78
N GLY A 28 10.61 -7.92 7.55
CA GLY A 28 10.83 -6.98 6.46
C GLY A 28 9.54 -6.45 5.85
N TRP A 29 9.52 -6.28 4.54
CA TRP A 29 8.42 -5.67 3.80
C TRP A 29 8.05 -6.52 2.59
N GLU A 30 6.75 -6.66 2.34
CA GLU A 30 6.20 -7.32 1.16
C GLU A 30 5.43 -6.33 0.30
N VAL A 31 5.55 -6.47 -1.01
CA VAL A 31 4.76 -5.73 -2.00
C VAL A 31 3.99 -6.75 -2.81
N ILE A 32 2.67 -6.64 -2.80
CA ILE A 32 1.75 -7.60 -3.42
C ILE A 32 0.93 -6.87 -4.47
N PHE A 33 0.97 -7.38 -5.70
CA PHE A 33 0.12 -6.93 -6.79
C PHE A 33 -0.94 -7.99 -7.11
N PHE A 34 -2.20 -7.56 -7.23
CA PHE A 34 -3.34 -8.38 -7.55
C PHE A 34 -3.85 -8.09 -8.97
N ASP A 35 -4.29 -9.14 -9.65
CA ASP A 35 -5.02 -9.02 -10.92
C ASP A 35 -6.44 -8.44 -10.69
N THR A 36 -7.20 -8.29 -11.78
CA THR A 36 -8.58 -7.77 -11.73
C THR A 36 -9.58 -8.71 -11.06
N GLU A 37 -9.23 -9.99 -10.89
CA GLU A 37 -10.04 -11.00 -10.20
C GLU A 37 -9.67 -11.11 -8.72
N GLY A 38 -8.69 -10.33 -8.25
CA GLY A 38 -8.22 -10.34 -6.87
C GLY A 38 -7.25 -11.47 -6.55
N ARG A 39 -6.66 -12.12 -7.57
CA ARG A 39 -5.61 -13.14 -7.38
C ARG A 39 -4.24 -12.48 -7.34
N VAL A 40 -3.31 -13.07 -6.60
CA VAL A 40 -1.93 -12.59 -6.53
C VAL A 40 -1.27 -12.80 -7.90
N GLN A 41 -0.80 -11.70 -8.50
CA GLN A 41 -0.08 -11.70 -9.76
C GLN A 41 1.43 -11.48 -9.56
N HIS A 42 1.84 -10.73 -8.53
CA HIS A 42 3.25 -10.48 -8.22
C HIS A 42 3.46 -10.32 -6.71
N ILE A 43 4.57 -10.86 -6.18
CA ILE A 43 5.08 -10.57 -4.84
C ILE A 43 6.55 -10.18 -4.91
N SER A 44 6.94 -9.08 -4.27
CA SER A 44 8.34 -8.72 -4.02
C SER A 44 8.59 -8.53 -2.54
N ARG A 45 9.79 -8.89 -2.08
CA ARG A 45 10.23 -8.72 -0.70
C ARG A 45 11.36 -7.71 -0.62
N SER A 46 11.44 -6.99 0.49
CA SER A 46 12.49 -6.02 0.74
C SER A 46 12.77 -5.94 2.24
N ASP A 47 14.03 -5.72 2.60
CA ASP A 47 14.44 -5.64 4.01
C ASP A 47 14.00 -4.33 4.68
N ASN A 48 13.60 -3.32 3.90
CA ASN A 48 13.24 -1.99 4.39
C ASN A 48 12.13 -1.33 3.56
N GLU A 49 11.48 -0.30 4.16
CA GLU A 49 10.38 0.46 3.54
C GLU A 49 10.80 1.10 2.22
N ILE A 50 12.01 1.64 2.13
CA ILE A 50 12.51 2.34 0.94
C ILE A 50 12.60 1.39 -0.26
N GLY A 51 13.04 0.15 -0.03
CA GLY A 51 13.10 -0.92 -1.02
C GLY A 51 11.71 -1.34 -1.47
N ALA A 52 10.79 -1.57 -0.52
CA ALA A 52 9.41 -1.93 -0.83
C ALA A 52 8.70 -0.83 -1.64
N LEU A 53 8.89 0.43 -1.28
CA LEU A 53 8.39 1.58 -2.04
C LEU A 53 8.93 1.61 -3.48
N ARG A 54 10.22 1.31 -3.69
CA ARG A 54 10.80 1.20 -5.04
C ARG A 54 10.19 0.04 -5.82
N SER A 55 10.06 -1.13 -5.20
CA SER A 55 9.45 -2.31 -5.82
C SER A 55 8.00 -2.06 -6.22
N ALA A 56 7.23 -1.39 -5.36
CA ALA A 56 5.86 -0.99 -5.65
C ALA A 56 5.77 -0.05 -6.85
N TYR A 57 6.66 0.94 -6.93
CA TYR A 57 6.74 1.83 -8.09
C TYR A 57 7.03 1.07 -9.40
N PHE A 58 8.03 0.18 -9.41
CA PHE A 58 8.34 -0.61 -10.60
C PHE A 58 7.19 -1.53 -11.01
N MET A 59 6.52 -2.18 -10.04
CA MET A 59 5.33 -2.99 -10.32
C MET A 59 4.21 -2.15 -10.90
N ALA A 60 3.92 -1.00 -10.30
CA ALA A 60 2.86 -0.12 -10.76
C ALA A 60 3.13 0.33 -12.20
N HIS A 61 4.37 0.73 -12.51
CA HIS A 61 4.75 1.10 -13.87
C HIS A 61 4.66 -0.09 -14.84
N TYR A 62 5.14 -1.28 -14.46
CA TYR A 62 5.12 -2.48 -15.29
C TYR A 62 3.69 -2.93 -15.64
N TYR A 63 2.77 -2.82 -14.69
CA TYR A 63 1.37 -3.21 -14.87
C TYR A 63 0.44 -2.04 -15.27
N HIS A 64 1.00 -0.87 -15.60
CA HIS A 64 0.24 0.34 -15.93
C HIS A 64 -0.84 0.68 -14.87
N TYR A 65 -0.47 0.54 -13.59
CA TYR A 65 -1.32 0.85 -12.45
C TYR A 65 -1.01 2.25 -11.93
N ASP A 66 -2.02 3.11 -11.93
CA ASP A 66 -1.94 4.55 -11.63
C ASP A 66 -2.79 4.97 -10.42
N ARG A 67 -3.29 4.00 -9.65
CA ARG A 67 -4.18 4.25 -8.51
C ARG A 67 -3.44 4.19 -7.17
N ASP A 68 -4.18 4.53 -6.12
CA ASP A 68 -3.70 4.49 -4.74
C ASP A 68 -3.12 3.12 -4.36
N VAL A 69 -2.07 3.19 -3.56
CA VAL A 69 -1.39 2.06 -2.92
C VAL A 69 -1.77 2.05 -1.45
N LEU A 70 -2.14 0.88 -0.96
CA LEU A 70 -2.34 0.68 0.47
C LEU A 70 -1.02 0.29 1.12
N ILE A 71 -0.60 1.02 2.14
CA ILE A 71 0.58 0.68 2.95
C ILE A 71 0.08 0.28 4.34
N ARG A 72 0.34 -0.96 4.73
CA ARG A 72 0.03 -1.50 6.05
C ARG A 72 1.30 -1.57 6.89
N THR A 73 1.27 -0.93 8.04
CA THR A 73 2.37 -0.93 8.99
C THR A 73 1.89 -1.41 10.35
N ARG A 74 2.82 -1.73 11.25
CA ARG A 74 2.50 -2.03 12.66
C ARG A 74 1.77 -0.87 13.35
N HIS A 75 1.94 0.35 12.84
CA HIS A 75 1.36 1.58 13.38
C HIS A 75 0.01 1.95 12.75
N GLY A 76 -0.45 1.17 11.77
CA GLY A 76 -1.71 1.38 11.07
C GLY A 76 -1.57 1.43 9.55
N ASP A 77 -2.72 1.62 8.89
CA ASP A 77 -2.85 1.64 7.44
C ASP A 77 -2.83 3.09 6.92
N LYS A 78 -2.04 3.34 5.87
CA LYS A 78 -1.97 4.63 5.15
C LYS A 78 -2.19 4.40 3.65
N MET A 79 -2.85 5.35 3.00
CA MET A 79 -2.96 5.38 1.54
C MET A 79 -1.89 6.30 0.97
N LEU A 80 -1.29 5.89 -0.14
CA LEU A 80 -0.30 6.67 -0.84
C LEU A 80 -0.57 6.63 -2.34
N ASP A 81 -0.61 7.80 -2.95
CA ASP A 81 -0.62 7.95 -4.40
C ASP A 81 0.76 7.54 -4.96
N ILE A 82 0.75 6.68 -5.98
CA ILE A 82 1.96 6.16 -6.65
C ILE A 82 2.82 7.29 -7.25
N GLU A 83 2.22 8.41 -7.66
CA GLU A 83 2.95 9.57 -8.16
C GLU A 83 3.70 10.31 -7.05
N ASN A 84 3.10 10.37 -5.85
CA ASN A 84 3.72 10.99 -4.67
C ASN A 84 4.86 10.16 -4.09
N LEU A 85 4.88 8.85 -4.40
CA LEU A 85 5.97 7.92 -4.10
C LEU A 85 7.33 8.40 -4.66
N MET A 86 7.31 9.17 -5.76
CA MET A 86 8.49 9.73 -6.43
C MET A 86 8.80 11.18 -6.03
N ARG A 87 7.79 11.99 -5.68
CA ARG A 87 7.99 13.44 -5.43
C ARG A 87 8.78 13.73 -4.15
N ASN A 88 8.66 12.90 -3.12
CA ASN A 88 9.40 13.06 -1.87
C ASN A 88 10.86 12.54 -1.92
N ARG A 89 11.38 12.22 -3.12
CA ARG A 89 12.78 11.76 -3.32
C ARG A 89 13.63 12.68 -4.19
N ARG A 90 13.16 13.88 -4.56
CA ARG A 90 14.09 14.92 -5.00
C ARG A 90 14.75 15.49 -3.74
N PRO A 91 16.06 15.30 -3.51
CA PRO A 91 16.75 16.19 -2.59
C PRO A 91 16.49 17.60 -3.10
N GLN A 92 15.98 18.49 -2.25
CA GLN A 92 16.07 19.91 -2.53
C GLN A 92 17.57 20.17 -2.71
N ARG A 93 17.96 20.44 -3.95
CA ARG A 93 19.29 20.96 -4.29
C ARG A 93 19.31 22.44 -3.99
#